data_AF-A0A0F6NCP0-F1
#
_entry.id   AF-A0A0F6NCP0-F1
#
_cell.length_a   1.000
_cell.length_b   1.000
_cell.length_c   1.000
_cell.angle_alpha   90.00
_cell.angle_beta   90.00
_cell.angle_gamma   90.00
#
_symmetry.space_group_name_H-M   'P 1'
#
loop_
_entity.id
_entity.type
_entity.pdbx_description
1 polymer ?
#
loop_
_entity_poly.entity_id
_entity_poly.type
_entity_poly.pdbx_seq_one_letter_code
_entity_poly.pdbx_strand_id
1 'polypeptide(L)'
;VLNFAFQAFQIGSNIWLTQWSNDKEVETNTAKRDMYLGVYGAFGFAQGIVCLIMNLGIDLGALRAAKILHMLLLSNMLRVPMWFYDTTPVGRIMSRFSKDVDTLDQKLVEVVNDGLWCAFEVLATIVVISISTPIFLAVIVPIGFIYYFAQRFYVATSRQLMRLESVS
;
A
#
# COMPACT_ATOMS: atom_id res chain seq x y z
N VAL A 1 1.64 -10.61 -2.79
CA VAL A 1 2.46 -11.66 -2.13
C VAL A 1 3.44 -11.06 -1.14
N LEU A 2 4.32 -10.12 -1.55
CA LEU A 2 5.30 -9.51 -0.64
C LEU A 2 4.66 -8.73 0.54
N ASN A 3 3.62 -7.94 0.27
CA ASN A 3 2.84 -7.25 1.33
C ASN A 3 2.25 -8.24 2.37
N PHE A 4 1.74 -9.38 1.91
CA PHE A 4 1.22 -10.42 2.79
C PHE A 4 2.33 -11.05 3.65
N ALA A 5 3.51 -11.31 3.06
CA ALA A 5 4.66 -11.83 3.79
C ALA A 5 5.14 -10.85 4.87
N PHE A 6 5.24 -9.55 4.55
CA PHE A 6 5.60 -8.51 5.50
C PHE A 6 4.66 -8.51 6.72
N GLN A 7 3.35 -8.55 6.46
CA GLN A 7 2.36 -8.56 7.53
C GLN A 7 2.33 -9.86 8.31
N ALA A 8 2.57 -11.01 7.66
CA ALA A 8 2.70 -12.28 8.37
C ALA A 8 3.87 -12.27 9.36
N PHE A 9 5.03 -11.72 8.98
CA PHE A 9 6.16 -11.54 9.89
C PHE A 9 5.85 -10.56 11.02
N GLN A 10 5.17 -9.44 10.72
CA GLN A 10 4.73 -8.49 11.73
C GLN A 10 3.77 -9.12 12.75
N ILE A 11 2.78 -9.88 12.28
CA ILE A 11 1.82 -10.59 13.14
C ILE A 11 2.55 -11.65 13.98
N GLY A 12 3.40 -12.46 13.35
CA GLY A 12 4.18 -13.49 14.04
C GLY A 12 5.05 -12.91 15.16
N SER A 13 5.71 -11.78 14.89
CA SER A 13 6.49 -11.03 15.88
C SER A 13 5.65 -10.56 17.07
N ASN A 14 4.44 -10.04 16.82
CA ASN A 14 3.52 -9.61 17.88
C ASN A 14 2.99 -10.78 18.71
N ILE A 15 2.67 -11.92 18.08
CA ILE A 15 2.25 -13.13 18.80
C ILE A 15 3.40 -13.68 19.66
N TRP A 16 4.62 -13.68 19.13
CA TRP A 16 5.81 -14.09 19.86
C TRP A 16 6.07 -13.20 21.08
N LEU A 17 5.95 -11.88 20.94
CA LEU A 17 6.00 -10.94 22.06
C LEU A 17 4.93 -11.22 23.11
N THR A 18 3.71 -11.55 22.67
CA THR A 18 2.61 -11.88 23.58
C THR A 18 2.92 -13.14 24.40
N GLN A 19 3.52 -14.16 23.77
CA GLN A 19 3.96 -15.37 24.48
C GLN A 19 5.11 -15.06 25.45
N TRP A 20 6.12 -14.31 24.99
CA TRP A 20 7.24 -13.91 25.83
C TRP A 20 6.77 -13.10 27.05
N SER A 21 5.83 -12.17 26.87
CA SER A 21 5.30 -11.35 27.98
C SER A 21 4.48 -12.13 29.00
N ASN A 22 3.93 -13.29 28.64
CA ASN A 22 3.10 -14.11 29.54
C ASN A 22 3.89 -15.21 30.27
N ASP A 23 5.13 -15.47 29.87
CA ASP A 23 5.97 -16.52 30.43
C ASP A 23 6.77 -16.00 31.65
N LYS A 24 6.31 -16.37 32.86
CA LYS A 24 6.93 -15.98 34.14
C LYS A 24 8.29 -16.64 34.39
N GLU A 25 8.63 -17.72 33.68
CA GLU A 25 9.90 -18.41 33.89
C GLU A 25 11.10 -17.65 33.29
N VAL A 26 10.83 -16.64 32.47
CA VAL A 26 11.85 -15.82 31.81
C VAL A 26 12.60 -14.92 32.80
N GLU A 27 11.99 -14.55 33.93
CA GLU A 27 12.65 -13.75 34.97
C GLU A 27 13.74 -14.52 35.72
N THR A 28 13.57 -15.85 35.84
CA THR A 28 14.50 -16.70 36.61
C THR A 28 15.54 -17.37 35.72
N ASN A 29 15.24 -17.58 34.43
CA ASN A 29 16.02 -18.43 33.55
C ASN A 29 16.61 -17.64 32.36
N THR A 30 17.86 -17.18 32.51
CA THR A 30 18.57 -16.34 31.53
C THR A 30 18.62 -16.94 30.13
N ALA A 31 18.78 -18.27 30.01
CA ALA A 31 18.84 -18.95 28.71
C ALA A 31 17.52 -18.87 27.92
N LYS A 32 16.37 -18.92 28.60
CA LYS A 32 15.06 -18.76 27.94
C LYS A 32 14.87 -17.33 27.45
N ARG A 33 15.29 -16.34 28.24
CA ARG A 33 15.25 -14.92 27.85
C ARG A 33 16.03 -14.66 26.57
N ASP A 34 17.26 -15.17 26.50
CA ASP A 34 18.13 -14.97 25.34
C ASP A 34 17.58 -15.68 24.10
N MET A 35 16.91 -16.83 24.26
CA MET A 35 16.16 -17.49 23.18
C MET A 35 14.99 -16.64 22.66
N TYR A 36 14.12 -16.13 23.55
CA TYR A 36 13.00 -15.27 23.14
C TYR A 36 13.47 -14.01 22.42
N LEU A 37 14.54 -13.38 22.93
CA LEU A 37 15.16 -12.20 22.34
C LEU A 37 15.78 -12.50 20.96
N GLY A 38 16.47 -13.63 20.82
CA GLY A 38 17.07 -14.06 19.56
C GLY A 38 16.02 -14.34 18.48
N VAL A 39 14.95 -15.05 18.82
CA VAL A 39 13.84 -15.33 17.88
C VAL A 39 13.10 -14.05 17.50
N TYR A 40 12.85 -13.15 18.46
CA TYR A 40 12.25 -11.84 18.18
C TYR A 40 13.13 -10.99 17.24
N GLY A 41 14.44 -10.96 17.49
CA GLY A 41 15.42 -10.31 16.62
C GLY A 41 15.43 -10.89 15.21
N ALA A 42 15.34 -12.22 15.08
CA ALA A 42 15.25 -12.89 13.78
C ALA A 42 13.98 -12.53 13.02
N PHE A 43 12.82 -12.44 13.70
CA PHE A 43 11.58 -11.97 13.09
C PHE A 43 11.69 -10.53 12.58
N GLY A 44 12.24 -9.62 13.37
CA GLY A 44 12.45 -8.23 12.96
C GLY A 44 13.42 -8.10 11.79
N PHE A 45 14.50 -8.87 11.78
CA PHE A 45 15.47 -8.88 10.68
C PHE A 45 14.86 -9.43 9.38
N ALA A 46 14.11 -10.54 9.46
CA ALA A 46 13.39 -11.09 8.33
C ALA A 46 12.34 -10.11 7.79
N GLN A 47 11.59 -9.45 8.66
CA GLN A 47 10.62 -8.41 8.29
C GLN A 47 11.32 -7.25 7.55
N GLY A 48 12.47 -6.79 8.05
CA GLY A 48 13.27 -5.74 7.41
C GLY A 48 13.74 -6.11 6.00
N ILE A 49 14.23 -7.34 5.81
CA ILE A 49 14.62 -7.84 4.47
C ILE A 49 13.42 -7.86 3.53
N VAL A 50 12.27 -8.39 3.98
CA VAL A 50 11.07 -8.44 3.15
C VAL A 50 10.58 -7.05 2.79
N CYS A 51 10.63 -6.11 3.72
CA CYS A 51 10.30 -4.70 3.48
C CYS A 51 11.20 -4.09 2.40
N LEU A 52 12.51 -4.33 2.49
CA LEU A 52 13.47 -3.81 1.51
C LEU A 52 13.23 -4.40 0.12
N ILE A 53 13.03 -5.72 0.01
CA ILE A 53 12.74 -6.39 -1.27
C ILE A 53 11.41 -5.87 -1.85
N MET A 54 10.41 -5.64 -1.00
CA MET A 54 9.11 -5.13 -1.41
C MET A 54 9.21 -3.72 -2.00
N ASN A 55 9.82 -2.78 -1.28
CA ASN A 55 9.96 -1.40 -1.74
C ASN A 55 10.77 -1.34 -3.03
N LEU A 56 11.93 -2.01 -3.08
CA LEU A 56 12.73 -2.08 -4.30
C LEU A 56 11.97 -2.72 -5.48
N GLY A 57 11.17 -3.75 -5.22
CA GLY A 57 10.37 -4.40 -6.24
C GLY A 57 9.31 -3.48 -6.84
N ILE A 58 8.63 -2.70 -5.99
CA ILE A 58 7.62 -1.71 -6.41
C ILE A 58 8.29 -0.57 -7.18
N ASP A 59 9.38 -0.01 -6.66
CA ASP A 59 10.10 1.11 -7.29
C ASP A 59 10.65 0.73 -8.67
N LEU A 60 11.29 -0.45 -8.79
CA LEU A 60 11.77 -0.95 -10.07
C LEU A 60 10.63 -1.26 -11.05
N GLY A 61 9.50 -1.76 -10.54
CA GLY A 61 8.28 -1.97 -11.31
C GLY A 61 7.71 -0.67 -11.85
N ALA A 62 7.61 0.36 -11.00
CA ALA A 62 7.16 1.70 -11.35
C ALA A 62 8.05 2.34 -12.42
N LEU A 63 9.38 2.27 -12.26
CA LEU A 63 10.33 2.78 -13.25
C LEU A 63 10.21 2.07 -14.60
N ARG A 64 9.95 0.76 -14.61
CA ARG A 64 9.70 0.01 -15.86
C ARG A 64 8.38 0.44 -16.50
N ALA A 65 7.32 0.60 -15.71
CA ALA A 65 6.02 1.04 -16.19
C ALA A 65 6.10 2.45 -16.80
N ALA A 66 6.76 3.39 -16.11
CA ALA A 66 7.01 4.75 -16.59
C ALA A 66 7.72 4.76 -17.95
N LYS A 67 8.80 3.97 -18.10
CA LYS A 67 9.53 3.86 -19.38
C LYS A 67 8.64 3.33 -20.51
N ILE A 68 7.85 2.28 -20.25
CA ILE A 68 6.98 1.68 -21.26
C ILE A 68 5.89 2.68 -21.67
N LEU A 69 5.27 3.36 -20.70
CA LEU A 69 4.21 4.32 -20.96
C LEU A 69 4.73 5.53 -21.75
N HIS A 70 5.91 6.04 -21.41
CA HIS A 70 6.55 7.12 -22.14
C HIS A 70 6.89 6.73 -23.59
N MET A 71 7.47 5.54 -23.79
CA MET A 71 7.80 5.04 -25.13
C MET A 71 6.55 4.80 -26.00
N LEU A 72 5.47 4.30 -25.40
CA LEU A 72 4.20 4.09 -26.08
C LEU A 72 3.55 5.41 -26.47
N LEU A 73 3.55 6.40 -25.57
CA LEU A 73 3.07 7.75 -25.84
C LEU A 73 3.85 8.40 -26.99
N LEU A 74 5.18 8.33 -26.96
CA LEU A 74 6.05 8.88 -27.99
C LEU A 74 5.83 8.20 -29.36
N SER A 75 5.81 6.87 -29.38
CA SER A 75 5.59 6.08 -30.62
C SER A 75 4.25 6.40 -31.27
N ASN A 76 3.19 6.53 -30.46
CA ASN A 76 1.86 6.88 -30.95
C ASN A 76 1.80 8.32 -31.49
N MET A 77 2.45 9.27 -30.82
CA MET A 77 2.52 10.65 -31.32
C MET A 77 3.25 10.73 -32.66
N LEU A 78 4.39 10.04 -32.82
CA LEU A 78 5.13 10.05 -34.09
C LEU A 78 4.33 9.47 -35.27
N ARG A 79 3.29 8.65 -35.02
CA ARG A 79 2.43 8.03 -36.04
C ARG A 79 1.12 8.77 -36.28
N VAL A 80 0.82 9.80 -35.50
CA VAL A 80 -0.45 10.53 -35.63
C VAL A 80 -0.41 11.41 -36.89
N PRO A 81 -1.50 11.50 -37.67
CA PRO A 81 -1.54 12.31 -38.89
C PRO A 81 -1.38 13.81 -38.61
N MET A 82 -0.88 14.56 -39.60
CA MET A 82 -0.52 15.98 -39.48
C MET A 82 -1.68 16.87 -38.99
N TRP A 83 -2.93 16.58 -39.39
CA TRP A 83 -4.10 17.36 -38.97
C TRP A 83 -4.28 17.40 -37.45
N PHE A 84 -3.80 16.39 -36.71
CA PHE A 84 -3.83 16.40 -35.25
C PHE A 84 -2.92 17.49 -34.68
N TYR A 85 -1.74 17.69 -35.26
CA TYR A 85 -0.80 18.74 -34.85
C TYR A 85 -1.30 20.14 -35.20
N ASP A 86 -2.06 20.28 -36.29
CA ASP A 86 -2.65 21.56 -36.70
C ASP A 86 -3.86 21.95 -35.83
N THR A 87 -4.60 20.96 -35.33
CA THR A 87 -5.82 21.18 -34.51
C THR A 87 -5.56 21.23 -33.01
N THR A 88 -4.49 20.59 -32.52
CA THR A 88 -4.14 20.60 -31.10
C THR A 88 -2.98 21.55 -30.82
N PRO A 89 -3.14 22.50 -29.88
CA PRO A 89 -2.06 23.43 -29.56
C PRO A 89 -0.88 22.66 -28.95
N VAL A 90 0.34 22.96 -29.41
CA VAL A 90 1.58 22.30 -28.96
C VAL A 90 1.73 22.34 -27.43
N GLY A 91 1.28 23.43 -26.78
CA GLY A 91 1.28 23.55 -25.32
C GLY A 91 0.45 22.47 -24.60
N ARG A 92 -0.65 22.00 -25.20
CA ARG A 92 -1.46 20.90 -24.63
C ARG A 92 -0.73 19.56 -24.73
N ILE A 93 -0.04 19.31 -25.83
CA ILE A 93 0.78 18.11 -26.02
C ILE A 93 1.92 18.12 -24.98
N MET A 94 2.61 19.25 -24.83
CA MET A 94 3.68 19.40 -23.84
C MET A 94 3.18 19.20 -22.40
N SER A 95 2.01 19.76 -22.06
CA SER A 95 1.39 19.56 -20.74
C SER A 95 1.10 18.08 -20.46
N ARG A 96 0.74 17.29 -21.48
CA ARG A 96 0.50 15.85 -21.35
C ARG A 96 1.81 15.09 -21.11
N PHE A 97 2.87 15.40 -21.86
CA PHE A 97 4.18 14.77 -21.71
C PHE A 97 4.90 15.14 -20.41
N SER A 98 4.61 16.31 -19.85
CA SER A 98 5.22 16.78 -18.61
C SER A 98 4.34 16.47 -17.41
N LYS A 99 3.22 17.16 -17.24
CA LYS A 99 2.43 17.16 -15.99
C LYS A 99 1.67 15.85 -15.77
N ASP A 100 1.10 15.29 -16.84
CA ASP A 100 0.27 14.09 -16.71
C ASP A 100 1.14 12.84 -16.57
N VAL A 101 2.27 12.75 -17.30
CA VAL A 101 3.25 11.67 -17.12
C VAL A 101 3.85 11.73 -15.71
N ASP A 102 4.25 12.91 -15.21
CA ASP A 102 4.77 13.05 -13.85
C ASP A 102 3.74 12.63 -12.77
N THR A 103 2.47 12.98 -12.97
CA THR A 103 1.38 12.55 -12.08
C THR A 103 1.17 11.04 -12.11
N LEU A 104 1.28 10.41 -13.29
CA LEU A 104 1.15 8.96 -13.43
C LEU A 104 2.36 8.21 -12.85
N ASP A 105 3.56 8.77 -12.97
CA ASP A 105 4.80 8.11 -12.54
C ASP A 105 5.03 8.22 -11.03
N GLN A 106 4.65 9.34 -10.42
CA GLN A 106 4.84 9.57 -8.99
C GLN A 106 3.56 9.30 -8.19
N LYS A 107 2.53 10.14 -8.39
CA LYS A 107 1.35 10.17 -7.51
C LYS A 107 0.50 8.90 -7.62
N LEU A 108 0.33 8.37 -8.82
CA LEU A 108 -0.48 7.16 -8.99
C LEU A 108 0.17 5.96 -8.29
N VAL A 109 1.49 5.81 -8.42
CA VAL A 109 2.24 4.71 -7.81
C VAL A 109 2.17 4.82 -6.28
N GLU A 110 2.36 6.02 -5.74
CA GLU A 110 2.24 6.31 -4.30
C GLU A 110 0.85 5.91 -3.77
N VAL A 111 -0.23 6.43 -4.38
CA VAL A 111 -1.61 6.16 -3.94
C VAL A 111 -1.96 4.66 -4.03
N VAL A 112 -1.47 3.96 -5.07
CA VAL A 112 -1.69 2.51 -5.20
C VAL A 112 -0.93 1.74 -4.12
N ASN A 113 0.31 2.13 -3.82
CA ASN A 113 1.10 1.48 -2.77
C ASN A 113 0.46 1.67 -1.40
N ASP A 114 0.10 2.91 -1.05
CA ASP A 114 -0.56 3.24 0.21
C ASP A 114 -1.93 2.54 0.34
N GLY A 115 -2.70 2.49 -0.75
CA GLY A 115 -3.98 1.79 -0.78
C GLY A 115 -3.83 0.29 -0.54
N LEU A 116 -2.84 -0.35 -1.17
CA LEU A 116 -2.55 -1.77 -0.95
C LEU A 116 -2.06 -2.02 0.47
N TRP A 117 -1.15 -1.20 0.98
CA TRP A 117 -0.63 -1.30 2.34
C TRP A 117 -1.77 -1.24 3.36
N CYS A 118 -2.59 -0.18 3.29
CA CYS A 118 -3.76 0.01 4.16
C CYS A 118 -4.72 -1.17 4.08
N ALA A 119 -5.04 -1.64 2.87
CA ALA A 119 -6.00 -2.73 2.68
C ALA A 119 -5.52 -4.03 3.33
N PHE A 120 -4.25 -4.39 3.12
CA PHE A 120 -3.69 -5.57 3.78
C PHE A 120 -3.62 -5.38 5.29
N GLU A 121 -3.21 -4.20 5.77
CA GLU A 121 -3.03 -3.93 7.22
C GLU A 121 -4.35 -4.06 7.98
N VAL A 122 -5.43 -3.52 7.41
CA VAL A 122 -6.78 -3.69 7.94
C VAL A 122 -7.21 -5.16 7.97
N LEU A 123 -6.93 -5.93 6.90
CA LEU A 123 -7.22 -7.37 6.89
C LEU A 123 -6.43 -8.13 7.96
N ALA A 124 -5.14 -7.85 8.09
CA ALA A 124 -4.26 -8.46 9.08
C ALA A 124 -4.72 -8.17 10.51
N THR A 125 -5.03 -6.92 10.83
CA THR A 125 -5.51 -6.52 12.17
C THR A 125 -6.85 -7.18 12.50
N ILE A 126 -7.79 -7.25 11.56
CA ILE A 126 -9.06 -7.98 11.74
C ILE A 126 -8.80 -9.45 12.05
N VAL A 127 -7.90 -10.12 11.34
CA VAL A 127 -7.56 -11.53 11.56
C VAL A 127 -6.95 -11.75 12.95
N VAL A 128 -6.00 -10.91 13.36
CA VAL A 128 -5.33 -11.02 14.67
C VAL A 128 -6.32 -10.86 15.82
N ILE A 129 -7.17 -9.83 15.77
CA ILE A 129 -8.16 -9.57 16.82
C ILE A 129 -9.18 -10.72 16.86
N SER A 130 -9.60 -11.23 15.70
CA SER A 130 -10.56 -12.33 15.62
C SER A 130 -10.04 -13.64 16.23
N ILE A 131 -8.73 -13.93 16.09
CA ILE A 131 -8.10 -15.10 16.73
C ILE A 131 -8.08 -14.94 18.26
N SER A 132 -7.80 -13.73 18.76
CA SER A 132 -7.76 -13.46 20.19
C SER A 132 -9.16 -13.44 20.83
N THR A 133 -10.14 -12.84 20.15
CA THR A 133 -11.49 -12.61 20.67
C THR A 133 -12.52 -12.87 19.57
N PRO A 134 -13.05 -14.11 19.43
CA PRO A 134 -13.92 -14.47 18.30
C PRO A 134 -15.26 -13.71 18.31
N ILE A 135 -15.74 -13.25 19.47
CA ILE A 135 -16.96 -12.44 19.59
C ILE A 135 -16.84 -11.07 18.90
N PHE A 136 -15.61 -10.57 18.67
CA PHE A 136 -15.35 -9.34 17.91
C PHE A 136 -15.93 -9.37 16.50
N LEU A 137 -16.01 -10.57 15.90
CA LEU A 137 -16.51 -10.73 14.53
C LEU A 137 -17.99 -10.36 14.41
N ALA A 138 -18.78 -10.54 15.47
CA ALA A 138 -20.17 -10.08 15.49
C ALA A 138 -20.28 -8.55 15.51
N VAL A 139 -19.30 -7.85 16.10
CA VAL A 139 -19.27 -6.38 16.24
C VAL A 139 -18.71 -5.70 14.99
N ILE A 140 -17.72 -6.30 14.31
CA ILE A 140 -17.12 -5.70 13.12
C ILE A 140 -18.08 -5.69 11.92
N VAL A 141 -19.02 -6.64 11.83
CA VAL A 141 -20.00 -6.71 10.74
C VAL A 141 -20.90 -5.46 10.66
N PRO A 142 -21.61 -5.04 11.72
CA PRO A 142 -22.41 -3.82 11.67
C PRO A 142 -21.56 -2.56 11.47
N ILE A 143 -20.34 -2.50 12.03
CA ILE A 143 -19.41 -1.39 11.80
C ILE A 143 -19.00 -1.31 10.33
N GLY A 144 -18.65 -2.44 9.71
CA GLY A 144 -18.29 -2.53 8.31
C GLY A 144 -19.43 -2.12 7.38
N PHE A 145 -20.67 -2.47 7.74
CA PHE A 145 -21.85 -2.01 7.02
C PHE A 145 -21.97 -0.48 7.08
N ILE A 146 -21.90 0.14 8.26
CA ILE A 146 -21.94 1.61 8.40
C ILE A 146 -20.79 2.26 7.62
N TYR A 147 -19.58 1.72 7.73
CA TYR A 147 -18.41 2.21 7.03
C TYR A 147 -18.60 2.17 5.51
N TYR A 148 -19.21 1.11 4.96
CA TYR A 148 -19.51 1.03 3.53
C TYR A 148 -20.42 2.17 3.05
N PHE A 149 -21.47 2.52 3.79
CA PHE A 149 -22.32 3.68 3.45
C PHE A 149 -21.56 5.00 3.56
N ALA A 150 -20.81 5.18 4.64
CA ALA A 150 -20.00 6.37 4.85
C ALA A 150 -18.97 6.54 3.73
N GLN A 151 -18.26 5.47 3.34
CA GLN A 151 -17.29 5.47 2.25
C GLN A 151 -17.95 5.82 0.92
N ARG A 152 -19.12 5.25 0.61
CA ARG A 152 -19.84 5.55 -0.64
C ARG A 152 -20.23 7.03 -0.73
N PHE A 153 -20.72 7.60 0.37
CA PHE A 153 -21.08 9.02 0.45
C PHE A 153 -19.83 9.90 0.34
N TYR A 154 -18.79 9.60 1.11
CA TYR A 154 -17.52 10.33 1.11
C TYR A 154 -16.88 10.37 -0.28
N VAL A 155 -16.79 9.24 -0.98
CA VAL A 155 -16.19 9.16 -2.32
C VAL A 155 -16.98 9.98 -3.35
N ALA A 156 -18.31 10.01 -3.25
CA ALA A 156 -19.14 10.80 -4.14
C ALA A 156 -18.91 12.31 -3.92
N THR A 157 -18.92 12.76 -2.67
CA THR A 157 -18.72 14.15 -2.28
C THR A 157 -17.30 14.63 -2.57
N SER A 158 -16.29 13.85 -2.17
CA SER A 158 -14.87 14.17 -2.38
C SER A 158 -14.55 14.37 -3.86
N ARG A 159 -15.06 13.48 -4.74
CA ARG A 159 -14.86 13.61 -6.19
C ARG A 159 -15.48 14.89 -6.75
N GLN A 160 -16.63 15.33 -6.25
CA GLN A 160 -17.21 16.60 -6.66
C GLN A 160 -16.39 17.79 -6.18
N LEU A 161 -15.88 17.73 -4.94
CA LEU A 161 -15.02 18.76 -4.38
C LEU A 161 -13.72 18.95 -5.20
N MET A 162 -13.03 17.85 -5.52
CA MET A 162 -11.81 17.90 -6.35
C MET A 162 -12.06 18.47 -7.75
N ARG A 163 -13.26 18.25 -8.32
CA ARG A 163 -13.63 18.86 -9.61
C ARG A 163 -13.78 20.37 -9.48
N LEU A 164 -14.39 20.87 -8.42
CA LEU A 164 -14.54 22.30 -8.16
C LEU A 164 -13.18 22.97 -7.95
N GLU A 165 -12.30 22.33 -7.19
CA GLU A 165 -10.93 22.80 -6.96
C GLU A 165 -10.12 22.85 -8.27
N SER A 166 -10.31 21.89 -9.18
CA SER A 166 -9.60 21.90 -10.47
C SER A 166 -10.03 22.99 -11.46
N VAL A 167 -11.20 23.62 -11.24
CA VAL A 167 -11.79 24.66 -12.11
C VAL A 167 -11.59 26.07 -11.52
N SER A 168 -11.27 26.17 -10.22
CA SER A 168 -11.01 27.43 -9.53
C SER A 168 -9.52 27.78 -9.57
#